data_AF-A0A975SLV8-F1
#
_entry.id   AF-A0A975SLV8-F1
#
_cell.length_a   1.000
_cell.length_b   1.000
_cell.length_c   1.000
_cell.angle_alpha   90.00
_cell.angle_beta   90.00
_cell.angle_gamma   90.00
#
_symmetry.space_group_name_H-M   'P 1'
#
loop_
_entity.id
_entity.type
_entity.pdbx_description
1 polymer ?
#
loop_
_entity_poly.entity_id
_entity_poly.type
_entity_poly.pdbx_seq_one_letter_code
_entity_poly.pdbx_strand_id
1 'polypeptide(L)'
;MLLLLVTFVVVALHGRWLERADIWAYDWAIKLNAEPAAVRGARAPVLVAIDEASLARLGRWPWSREKLAEILDCLSRDQAGPVLLDIILAEPASSLEDAHLAQAIRHYPGRVVLPVYGVETGRGGGNSAPSPVSDRGCSGPCGSGGGFGRHRPTYSSF
;
A
#
# COMPACT_ATOMS: atom_id res chain seq x y z
N MET A 1 -35.72 -35.80 -12.65
CA MET A 1 -35.64 -34.62 -11.75
C MET A 1 -34.32 -34.56 -10.98
N LEU A 2 -33.92 -35.58 -10.22
CA LEU A 2 -32.69 -35.55 -9.41
C LEU A 2 -31.42 -35.25 -10.24
N LEU A 3 -31.25 -35.92 -11.39
CA LEU A 3 -30.10 -35.69 -12.28
C LEU A 3 -30.05 -34.25 -12.82
N LEU A 4 -31.18 -33.67 -13.20
CA LEU A 4 -31.24 -32.27 -13.66
C LEU A 4 -30.90 -31.28 -12.55
N LEU A 5 -31.31 -31.57 -11.31
CA LEU A 5 -31.01 -30.75 -10.14
C LEU A 5 -29.53 -30.82 -9.80
N VAL A 6 -28.94 -32.02 -9.85
CA VAL A 6 -27.49 -32.22 -9.68
C VAL A 6 -26.71 -31.52 -10.78
N THR A 7 -27.10 -31.65 -12.06
CA THR A 7 -26.43 -30.96 -13.17
C THR A 7 -26.54 -29.45 -13.04
N PHE A 8 -27.72 -28.92 -12.66
CA PHE A 8 -27.91 -27.49 -12.42
C PHE A 8 -27.03 -26.97 -11.29
N VAL A 9 -26.95 -27.70 -10.17
CA VAL A 9 -26.07 -27.37 -9.04
C VAL A 9 -24.59 -27.43 -9.47
N VAL A 10 -24.17 -28.45 -10.22
CA VAL A 10 -22.79 -28.55 -10.73
C VAL A 10 -22.47 -27.39 -11.68
N VAL A 11 -23.39 -27.02 -12.59
CA VAL A 11 -23.21 -25.87 -13.50
C VAL A 11 -23.21 -24.54 -12.75
N ALA A 12 -24.02 -24.40 -11.69
CA ALA A 12 -24.01 -23.22 -10.84
C ALA A 12 -22.69 -23.11 -10.06
N LEU A 13 -22.19 -24.22 -9.50
CA LEU A 13 -20.94 -24.27 -8.72
C LEU A 13 -19.66 -24.17 -9.59
N HIS A 14 -19.74 -24.49 -10.88
CA HIS A 14 -18.62 -24.32 -11.85
C HIS A 14 -18.79 -23.09 -12.75
N GLY A 15 -19.92 -22.41 -12.64
CA GLY A 15 -20.23 -21.26 -13.47
C GLY A 15 -19.52 -20.02 -12.96
N ARG A 16 -18.68 -19.43 -13.82
CA ARG A 16 -18.12 -18.07 -13.66
C ARG A 16 -19.19 -16.95 -13.57
N TRP A 17 -20.46 -17.32 -13.57
CA TRP A 17 -21.61 -16.45 -13.34
C TRP A 17 -21.67 -15.94 -11.90
N LEU A 18 -21.21 -16.73 -10.92
CA LEU A 18 -21.05 -16.28 -9.53
C LEU A 18 -19.99 -15.16 -9.41
N GLU A 19 -18.86 -15.29 -10.10
CA GLU A 19 -17.83 -14.23 -10.15
C GLU A 19 -18.39 -12.93 -10.73
N ARG A 20 -19.19 -13.01 -11.80
CA ARG A 20 -19.82 -11.83 -12.41
C ARG A 20 -20.88 -11.21 -11.50
N ALA A 21 -21.66 -12.03 -10.82
CA ALA A 21 -22.65 -11.55 -9.87
C ALA A 21 -21.97 -10.87 -8.67
N ASP A 22 -20.85 -11.41 -8.21
CA ASP A 22 -20.03 -10.83 -7.14
C ASP A 22 -19.43 -9.48 -7.55
N ILE A 23 -18.81 -9.38 -8.74
CA ILE A 23 -18.30 -8.11 -9.27
C ILE A 23 -19.41 -7.07 -9.38
N TRP A 24 -20.59 -7.47 -9.85
CA TRP A 24 -21.73 -6.57 -9.98
C TRP A 24 -22.28 -6.12 -8.61
N ALA A 25 -22.35 -7.05 -7.64
CA ALA A 25 -22.74 -6.76 -6.27
C ALA A 25 -21.72 -5.85 -5.58
N TYR A 26 -20.43 -6.06 -5.83
CA TYR A 26 -19.33 -5.25 -5.31
C TYR A 26 -19.39 -3.82 -5.84
N ASP A 27 -19.58 -3.63 -7.15
CA ASP A 27 -19.78 -2.32 -7.76
C ASP A 27 -20.98 -1.58 -7.17
N TRP A 28 -22.07 -2.30 -6.89
CA TRP A 28 -23.25 -1.72 -6.27
C TRP A 28 -22.99 -1.36 -4.80
N ALA A 29 -22.34 -2.24 -4.04
CA ALA A 29 -21.96 -2.00 -2.66
C ALA A 29 -21.02 -0.79 -2.52
N ILE A 30 -20.06 -0.61 -3.43
CA ILE A 30 -19.21 0.59 -3.47
C ILE A 30 -20.04 1.84 -3.69
N LYS A 31 -20.97 1.83 -4.67
CA LYS A 31 -21.81 3.01 -4.96
C LYS A 31 -22.73 3.38 -3.80
N LEU A 32 -23.21 2.39 -3.06
CA LEU A 32 -24.06 2.61 -1.88
C LEU A 32 -23.26 3.07 -0.66
N ASN A 33 -22.02 2.59 -0.49
CA ASN A 33 -21.12 3.00 0.60
C ASN A 33 -20.25 4.22 0.25
N ALA A 34 -20.35 4.73 -0.98
CA ALA A 34 -19.67 5.94 -1.40
C ALA A 34 -20.32 7.13 -0.68
N GLU A 35 -19.84 7.42 0.53
CA GLU A 35 -20.21 8.60 1.30
C GLU A 35 -20.00 9.87 0.44
N PRO A 36 -21.08 10.54 -0.02
CA PRO A 36 -20.95 11.81 -0.73
C PRO A 36 -20.40 12.92 0.18
N ALA A 37 -20.36 12.68 1.49
CA ALA A 37 -19.82 13.57 2.51
C ALA A 37 -18.32 13.85 2.32
N ALA A 38 -17.55 12.94 1.71
CA ALA A 38 -16.15 13.20 1.38
C ALA A 38 -15.97 14.23 0.25
N VAL A 39 -17.04 14.68 -0.42
CA VAL A 39 -16.98 15.65 -1.53
C VAL A 39 -17.63 17.00 -1.16
N ARG A 40 -18.52 17.05 -0.14
CA ARG A 40 -19.10 18.31 0.34
C ARG A 40 -18.12 19.04 1.27
N GLY A 41 -17.18 19.78 0.66
CA GLY A 41 -16.23 20.65 1.36
C GLY A 41 -14.78 20.14 1.35
N ALA A 42 -14.53 18.91 0.88
CA ALA A 42 -13.16 18.47 0.62
C ALA A 42 -12.61 19.16 -0.62
N ARG A 43 -11.42 19.74 -0.49
CA ARG A 43 -10.64 20.19 -1.64
C ARG A 43 -10.29 18.97 -2.50
N ALA A 44 -10.35 19.13 -3.81
CA ALA A 44 -9.87 18.11 -4.73
C ALA A 44 -8.40 17.76 -4.39
N PRO A 45 -8.00 16.47 -4.47
CA PRO A 45 -6.61 16.09 -4.24
C PRO A 45 -5.71 16.77 -5.27
N VAL A 46 -4.55 17.21 -4.82
CA VAL A 46 -3.52 17.77 -5.71
C VAL A 46 -2.67 16.61 -6.22
N LEU A 47 -2.66 16.39 -7.53
CA LEU A 47 -1.82 15.40 -8.17
C LEU A 47 -0.45 16.02 -8.50
N VAL A 48 0.61 15.48 -7.88
CA VAL A 48 1.99 15.81 -8.24
C VAL A 48 2.48 14.74 -9.21
N ALA A 49 2.31 14.99 -10.50
CA ALA A 49 2.74 14.08 -11.55
C ALA A 49 4.24 14.22 -11.82
N ILE A 50 4.88 13.11 -12.19
CA ILE A 50 6.28 13.08 -12.62
C ILE A 50 6.29 12.99 -14.13
N ASP A 51 6.72 14.06 -14.79
CA ASP A 51 6.79 14.19 -16.24
C ASP A 51 8.25 14.25 -16.75
N GLU A 52 8.41 14.19 -18.08
CA GLU A 52 9.73 14.26 -18.73
C GLU A 52 10.50 15.55 -18.35
N ALA A 53 9.80 16.68 -18.23
CA ALA A 53 10.40 17.94 -17.84
C ALA A 53 10.94 17.92 -16.39
N SER A 54 10.26 17.20 -15.50
CA SER A 54 10.69 16.98 -14.13
C SER A 54 11.89 16.04 -14.08
N LEU A 55 11.92 14.98 -14.90
CA LEU A 55 13.08 14.10 -15.01
C LEU A 55 14.30 14.80 -15.61
N ALA A 56 14.11 15.67 -16.60
CA ALA A 56 15.19 16.47 -17.17
C ALA A 56 15.81 17.43 -16.15
N ARG A 57 15.01 17.97 -15.22
CA ARG A 57 15.46 18.92 -14.18
C ARG A 57 16.00 18.25 -12.92
N LEU A 58 15.32 17.20 -12.45
CA LEU A 58 15.60 16.55 -11.17
C LEU A 58 16.43 15.27 -11.33
N GLY A 59 16.69 14.85 -12.56
CA GLY A 59 17.46 13.67 -12.88
C GLY A 59 16.62 12.41 -13.04
N ARG A 60 17.33 11.31 -13.28
CA ARG A 60 16.76 10.02 -13.67
C ARG A 60 15.88 9.43 -12.56
N TRP A 61 14.80 8.81 -12.99
CA TRP A 61 13.92 7.98 -12.16
C TRP A 61 14.48 6.55 -11.96
N PRO A 62 14.26 5.89 -10.80
CA PRO A 62 13.64 6.40 -9.57
C PRO A 62 14.54 7.35 -8.80
N TRP A 63 13.94 8.38 -8.19
CA TRP A 63 14.68 9.32 -7.35
C TRP A 63 15.16 8.65 -6.05
N SER A 64 16.27 9.17 -5.50
CA SER A 64 16.83 8.68 -4.24
C SER A 64 15.86 8.90 -3.07
N ARG A 65 15.99 8.05 -2.03
CA ARG A 65 15.17 8.18 -0.81
C ARG A 65 15.44 9.48 -0.07
N GLU A 66 16.63 10.05 -0.20
CA GLU A 66 16.97 11.40 0.26
C GLU A 66 16.05 12.46 -0.35
N LYS A 67 15.87 12.43 -1.67
CA LYS A 67 15.02 13.40 -2.38
C LYS A 67 13.55 13.27 -1.96
N LEU A 68 13.09 12.04 -1.74
CA LEU A 68 11.75 11.80 -1.23
C LEU A 68 11.58 12.34 0.19
N ALA A 69 12.61 12.23 1.04
CA ALA A 69 12.61 12.82 2.38
C ALA A 69 12.51 14.35 2.33
N GLU A 70 13.31 15.01 1.47
CA GLU A 70 13.26 16.47 1.27
C GLU A 70 11.89 16.97 0.83
N ILE A 71 11.24 16.23 -0.09
CA ILE A 71 9.87 16.55 -0.55
C ILE A 71 8.88 16.44 0.62
N LEU A 72 8.94 15.36 1.40
CA LEU A 72 8.07 15.18 2.57
C LEU A 72 8.30 16.26 3.63
N ASP A 73 9.55 16.66 3.87
CA ASP A 73 9.88 17.74 4.81
C ASP A 73 9.34 19.10 4.33
N CYS A 74 9.36 19.36 3.02
CA CYS A 74 8.71 20.55 2.46
C CYS A 74 7.20 20.53 2.69
N LEU A 75 6.53 19.41 2.38
CA LEU A 75 5.08 19.26 2.55
C LEU A 75 4.66 19.33 4.02
N SER A 76 5.48 18.78 4.92
CA SER A 76 5.28 18.85 6.36
C SER A 76 5.41 20.30 6.87
N ARG A 77 6.45 21.03 6.45
CA ARG A 77 6.64 22.45 6.80
C ARG A 77 5.48 23.33 6.35
N ASP A 78 4.94 23.06 5.16
CA ASP A 78 3.80 23.79 4.60
C ASP A 78 2.45 23.30 5.13
N GLN A 79 2.45 22.39 6.11
CA GLN A 79 1.27 21.82 6.76
C GLN A 79 0.26 21.23 5.76
N ALA A 80 0.73 20.55 4.71
CA ALA A 80 -0.12 19.93 3.71
C ALA A 80 -1.11 18.91 4.34
N GLY A 81 -2.12 18.50 3.57
CA GLY A 81 -3.02 17.42 3.94
C GLY A 81 -2.34 16.04 3.91
N PRO A 82 -3.11 14.95 4.02
CA PRO A 82 -2.56 13.61 3.81
C PRO A 82 -1.88 13.48 2.44
N VAL A 83 -0.73 12.80 2.42
CA VAL A 83 0.12 12.58 1.24
C VAL A 83 0.14 11.08 0.94
N LEU A 84 -0.34 10.72 -0.25
CA LEU A 84 -0.20 9.38 -0.80
C LEU A 84 1.06 9.35 -1.67
N LEU A 85 2.06 8.56 -1.27
CA LEU A 85 3.29 8.39 -2.04
C LEU A 85 3.14 7.18 -2.97
N ASP A 86 2.63 7.37 -4.18
CA ASP A 86 2.43 6.26 -5.14
C ASP A 86 3.74 5.84 -5.85
N ILE A 87 4.73 5.40 -5.07
CA ILE A 87 6.05 4.97 -5.53
C ILE A 87 6.45 3.70 -4.79
N ILE A 88 6.81 2.66 -5.54
CA ILE A 88 7.38 1.44 -4.97
C ILE A 88 8.88 1.65 -4.73
N LEU A 89 9.30 1.58 -3.47
CA LEU A 89 10.70 1.71 -3.06
C LEU A 89 11.48 0.39 -3.21
N ALA A 90 11.53 -0.17 -4.42
CA ALA A 90 12.12 -1.49 -4.69
C ALA A 90 13.65 -1.49 -4.73
N GLU A 91 14.26 -0.37 -5.14
CA GLU A 91 15.71 -0.28 -5.30
C GLU A 91 16.42 -0.26 -3.94
N PRO A 92 17.62 -0.86 -3.84
CA PRO A 92 18.45 -0.71 -2.64
C PRO A 92 18.86 0.76 -2.48
N ALA A 93 18.83 1.26 -1.25
CA ALA A 93 19.44 2.53 -0.87
C ALA A 93 20.36 2.31 0.33
N SER A 94 21.14 3.33 0.67
CA SER A 94 21.97 3.28 1.87
C SER A 94 21.12 3.35 3.14
N SER A 95 21.65 2.83 4.25
CA SER A 95 20.99 2.91 5.56
C SER A 95 20.75 4.34 6.03
N LEU A 96 21.59 5.29 5.60
CA LEU A 96 21.43 6.71 5.90
C LEU A 96 20.21 7.29 5.20
N GLU A 97 20.05 7.02 3.90
CA GLU A 97 18.91 7.50 3.12
C GLU A 97 17.60 6.90 3.62
N ASP A 98 17.61 5.62 4.01
CA ASP A 98 16.45 4.96 4.64
C ASP A 98 16.08 5.63 5.97
N ALA A 99 17.08 5.96 6.78
CA ALA A 99 16.88 6.63 8.06
C ALA A 99 16.29 8.04 7.87
N HIS A 100 16.79 8.80 6.88
CA HIS A 100 16.28 10.14 6.57
C HIS A 100 14.83 10.09 6.10
N LEU A 101 14.49 9.19 5.18
CA LEU A 101 13.11 9.02 4.73
C LEU A 101 12.19 8.59 5.86
N ALA A 102 12.61 7.63 6.69
CA ALA A 102 11.86 7.20 7.86
C ALA A 102 11.64 8.35 8.86
N GLN A 103 12.64 9.22 9.04
CA GLN A 103 12.53 10.38 9.91
C GLN A 103 11.54 11.41 9.35
N ALA A 104 11.60 11.73 8.06
CA ALA A 104 10.66 12.64 7.40
C ALA A 104 9.21 12.14 7.53
N ILE A 105 8.99 10.83 7.37
CA ILE A 105 7.66 10.20 7.60
C ILE A 105 7.22 10.35 9.06
N ARG A 106 8.11 10.10 10.03
CA ARG A 106 7.81 10.24 11.47
C ARG A 106 7.51 11.69 11.87
N HIS A 107 8.18 12.66 11.26
CA HIS A 107 7.90 14.08 11.45
C HIS A 107 6.54 14.50 10.89
N TYR A 108 5.90 13.65 10.08
CA TYR A 108 4.60 13.90 9.50
C TYR A 108 3.54 12.85 9.92
N PRO A 109 3.24 12.77 11.22
CA PRO A 109 2.56 11.63 11.83
C PRO A 109 1.14 11.45 11.27
N GLY A 110 0.85 10.23 10.82
CA GLY A 110 -0.48 9.84 10.32
C GLY A 110 -0.89 10.51 9.01
N ARG A 111 0.01 11.26 8.34
CA ARG A 111 -0.30 11.95 7.09
C ARG A 111 0.30 11.30 5.86
N VAL A 112 1.35 10.50 6.00
CA VAL A 112 2.00 9.81 4.86
C VAL A 112 1.44 8.40 4.72
N VAL A 113 0.93 8.08 3.53
CA VAL A 113 0.44 6.75 3.16
C VAL A 113 1.38 6.15 2.12
N LEU A 114 1.87 4.94 2.39
CA LEU A 114 2.79 4.21 1.52
C LEU A 114 2.11 3.01 0.85
N PRO A 115 2.46 2.70 -0.41
CA PRO A 115 2.00 1.52 -1.08
C PRO A 115 2.64 0.29 -0.45
N VAL A 116 1.81 -0.72 -0.23
CA VAL A 116 2.25 -2.05 0.17
C VAL A 116 2.29 -2.91 -1.07
N TYR A 117 3.43 -3.55 -1.31
CA TYR A 117 3.55 -4.61 -2.31
C TYR A 117 3.83 -5.95 -1.61
N GLY A 118 3.10 -7.00 -2.01
CA GLY A 118 3.37 -8.35 -1.57
C GLY A 118 4.47 -8.96 -2.44
N VAL A 119 5.55 -9.44 -1.82
CA VAL A 119 6.58 -10.22 -2.54
C VAL A 119 6.22 -11.70 -2.42
N GLU A 120 5.81 -12.32 -3.52
CA GLU A 120 5.62 -13.77 -3.58
C GLU A 120 7.00 -14.45 -3.58
N THR A 121 7.44 -14.89 -2.41
CA THR A 121 8.68 -15.67 -2.28
C THR A 121 8.39 -17.11 -2.69
N GLY A 122 8.96 -17.54 -3.82
CA GLY A 122 8.65 -18.83 -4.44
C GLY A 122 9.12 -20.05 -3.63
N ARG A 123 8.21 -20.64 -2.84
CA ARG A 123 7.89 -22.08 -2.74
C ARG A 123 6.79 -22.27 -1.68
N GLY A 124 5.54 -22.40 -2.16
CA GLY A 124 4.35 -22.55 -1.32
C GLY A 124 3.60 -21.23 -1.18
N GLY A 125 2.66 -20.98 -2.10
CA GLY A 125 1.91 -19.74 -2.26
C GLY A 125 1.04 -19.38 -1.06
N GLY A 126 1.61 -18.60 -0.15
CA GLY A 126 0.86 -17.83 0.85
C GLY A 126 1.23 -16.37 0.71
N ASN A 127 0.25 -15.51 0.47
CA ASN A 127 0.41 -14.06 0.54
C ASN A 127 0.77 -13.71 1.99
N SER A 128 2.07 -13.52 2.25
CA SER A 128 2.52 -13.01 3.54
C SER A 128 2.18 -11.53 3.57
N ALA A 129 1.28 -11.15 4.49
CA ALA A 129 1.00 -9.75 4.74
C ALA A 129 2.33 -9.03 5.06
N PRO A 130 2.53 -7.79 4.58
CA PRO A 130 3.68 -7.01 5.02
C PRO A 130 3.71 -6.98 6.54
N SER A 131 4.87 -7.29 7.12
CA SER A 131 5.02 -7.09 8.56
C SER A 131 4.93 -5.59 8.84
N PRO A 132 4.20 -5.13 9.86
CA PRO A 132 4.18 -3.74 10.23
C PRO A 132 5.62 -3.26 10.48
N VAL A 133 5.92 -2.03 10.04
CA VAL A 133 7.22 -1.39 10.31
C VAL A 133 7.45 -1.42 11.82
N SER A 134 8.43 -2.20 12.26
CA SER A 134 8.80 -2.32 13.67
C SER A 134 9.58 -1.07 14.05
N ASP A 135 9.16 -0.37 15.12
CA ASP A 135 9.89 0.77 15.70
C ASP A 135 11.26 0.38 16.26
N ARG A 136 11.52 -0.92 16.42
CA ARG A 136 12.87 -1.42 16.72
C ARG A 136 13.63 -1.50 15.41
N GLY A 137 14.58 -0.58 15.24
CA GLY A 137 15.47 -0.52 14.09
C GLY A 137 16.07 -1.89 13.73
N CYS A 138 16.33 -2.09 12.45
CA CYS A 138 16.89 -3.33 11.91
C CYS A 138 18.27 -3.61 12.51
N SER A 139 18.32 -4.33 13.64
CA SER A 139 19.55 -4.70 14.33
C SER A 139 20.08 -6.07 13.89
N GLY A 140 19.87 -6.47 12.65
CA GLY A 140 20.28 -7.78 12.15
C GLY A 140 20.68 -7.76 10.67
N PRO A 141 21.64 -8.60 10.25
CA PRO A 141 22.03 -8.69 8.86
C PRO A 141 20.84 -9.15 8.01
N CYS A 142 20.51 -8.36 6.98
CA CYS A 142 19.61 -8.77 5.91
C CYS A 142 20.26 -9.94 5.15
N GLY A 143 19.93 -11.17 5.55
CA GLY A 143 20.40 -12.37 4.87
C GLY A 143 20.87 -13.45 5.83
N SER A 144 19.96 -14.01 6.62
CA SER A 144 20.18 -15.31 7.24
C SER A 144 18.83 -15.81 7.76
N GLY A 145 18.33 -16.90 7.17
CA GLY A 145 17.10 -17.54 7.59
C GLY A 145 17.15 -17.88 9.09
N GLY A 146 16.32 -17.20 9.88
CA GLY A 146 16.22 -17.37 11.32
C GLY A 146 14.77 -17.26 11.75
N GLY A 147 14.29 -18.26 12.47
CA GLY A 147 12.88 -18.57 12.72
C GLY A 147 12.00 -17.42 13.23
N PHE A 148 10.77 -17.40 12.73
CA PHE A 148 9.67 -16.56 13.17
C PHE A 148 9.31 -16.85 14.64
N GLY A 149 9.73 -15.96 15.54
CA GLY A 149 9.17 -15.86 16.88
C GLY A 149 7.74 -15.33 16.82
N ARG A 150 6.79 -16.07 17.41
CA ARG A 150 5.37 -15.70 17.49
C ARG A 150 5.18 -14.52 18.43
N HIS A 151 5.43 -13.29 17.97
CA HIS A 151 4.91 -12.11 18.65
C HIS A 151 3.56 -11.75 18.03
N ARG A 152 2.48 -11.99 18.78
CA ARG A 152 1.18 -11.42 18.46
C ARG A 152 1.25 -9.91 18.70
N PRO A 153 0.94 -9.05 17.72
CA PRO A 153 0.76 -7.64 17.99
C PRO A 153 -0.51 -7.46 18.83
N THR A 154 -0.35 -6.91 20.03
CA THR A 154 -1.45 -6.32 20.79
C THR A 154 -1.80 -4.98 20.14
N TYR A 155 -2.92 -4.95 19.43
CA TYR A 155 -3.59 -3.69 19.10
C TYR A 155 -4.17 -3.12 20.38
N SER A 156 -3.68 -1.98 20.85
CA SER A 156 -4.39 -1.16 21.83
C SER A 156 -5.51 -0.45 21.09
N SER A 157 -6.74 -0.83 21.38
CA SER A 157 -7.94 -0.08 21.04
C SER A 157 -7.81 1.36 21.55
N PHE A 158 -8.21 2.32 20.71
CA PHE A 158 -8.51 3.69 21.11
C PHE A 158 -9.53 3.74 22.26
#